data_AF-A0A3D4ZKC8-F1
#
_entry.id   AF-A0A3D4ZKC8-F1
#
_cell.length_a   1.000
_cell.length_b   1.000
_cell.length_c   1.000
_cell.angle_alpha   90.00
_cell.angle_beta   90.00
_cell.angle_gamma   90.00
#
_symmetry.space_group_name_H-M   'P 1'
#
loop_
_entity.id
_entity.type
_entity.pdbx_description
1 polymer ?
#
loop_
_entity_poly.entity_id
_entity_poly.type
_entity_poly.pdbx_seq_one_letter_code
_entity_poly.pdbx_strand_id
1 'polypeptide(L)' 'NDASLMTLFGNVQVGLTWYPGDNWGFGLTTGLWLIPEFNYDDALKQDNALAGFIPLTLSITYRQ' A
#
# COMPACT_ATOMS: atom_id res chain seq x y z
N ASN A 1 3.30 -30.64 -9.09
CA ASN A 1 2.69 -30.08 -7.86
C ASN A 1 3.46 -28.81 -7.59
N ASP A 2 3.26 -27.83 -8.47
CA ASP A 2 4.31 -26.84 -8.78
C ASP A 2 3.71 -25.46 -8.56
N ALA A 3 3.88 -24.96 -7.34
CA ALA A 3 3.64 -23.56 -7.04
C ALA A 3 4.71 -22.73 -7.77
N SER A 4 4.46 -22.44 -9.05
CA SER A 4 5.35 -21.67 -9.94
C SER A 4 5.21 -20.15 -9.74
N LEU A 5 4.16 -19.69 -9.06
CA LEU A 5 3.86 -18.27 -8.89
C LEU A 5 4.10 -17.82 -7.44
N MET A 6 4.83 -16.72 -7.27
CA MET A 6 4.99 -16.03 -6.00
C MET A 6 4.57 -14.56 -6.13
N THR A 7 3.54 -14.20 -5.38
CA THR A 7 3.10 -12.81 -5.22
C THR A 7 3.65 -12.25 -3.92
N LEU A 8 4.38 -11.14 -3.98
CA LEU A 8 4.81 -10.41 -2.78
C LEU A 8 3.95 -9.17 -2.57
N PHE A 9 3.89 -8.68 -1.34
CA PHE A 9 3.23 -7.43 -1.00
C PHE A 9 4.18 -6.54 -0.20
N GLY A 10 4.49 -5.37 -0.73
CA GLY A 10 5.26 -4.33 -0.07
C GLY A 10 4.41 -3.08 0.12
N ASN A 11 4.43 -2.50 1.32
CA ASN A 11 3.74 -1.25 1.60
C ASN A 11 4.61 -0.28 2.40
N VAL A 12 4.64 0.98 1.96
CA VAL A 12 5.16 2.12 2.71
C VAL A 12 4.06 3.17 2.81
N GLN A 13 3.86 3.76 3.99
CA GLN A 13 2.87 4.81 4.22
C GLN A 13 3.51 5.98 4.97
N VAL A 14 3.04 7.18 4.65
CA VAL A 14 3.36 8.41 5.35
C VAL A 14 2.08 9.18 5.59
N GLY A 15 1.94 9.74 6.80
CA GLY A 15 0.77 10.51 7.17
C GLY A 15 1.14 11.67 8.07
N LEU A 16 0.32 12.71 7.99
CA LEU A 16 0.38 13.86 8.89
C LEU A 16 -1.02 14.09 9.47
N THR A 17 -1.05 14.29 10.79
CA THR A 17 -2.26 14.71 11.50
C THR A 17 -2.01 16.06 12.13
N TRP A 18 -2.87 17.02 11.80
CA TRP A 18 -2.86 18.37 12.35
C TRP A 18 -3.97 18.54 13.38
N TYR A 19 -3.62 19.08 14.55
CA TYR A 19 -4.55 19.39 15.63
C TYR A 19 -4.61 20.92 15.84
N PRO A 20 -5.60 21.62 15.26
CA PRO A 20 -5.79 23.06 15.47
C PRO A 20 -6.20 23.46 16.89
N GLY A 21 -6.62 22.51 17.72
CA GLY A 21 -7.02 22.73 19.11
C GLY A 21 -7.05 21.42 19.90
N ASP A 22 -7.62 21.45 21.09
CA ASP A 22 -7.54 20.31 22.02
C ASP A 22 -8.38 19.11 21.57
N ASN A 23 -9.44 19.34 20.80
CA ASN A 23 -10.45 18.32 20.53
C ASN A 23 -10.47 17.79 19.09
N TRP A 24 -9.99 18.55 18.10
CA TRP A 24 -10.15 18.17 16.68
C TRP A 24 -8.81 17.90 16.02
N GLY A 25 -8.72 16.76 15.33
CA GLY A 25 -7.59 16.38 14.49
C GLY A 25 -8.03 16.14 13.04
N PHE A 26 -7.22 16.62 12.09
CA PHE A 26 -7.40 16.42 10.66
C PHE A 26 -6.18 15.68 10.11
N GLY A 27 -6.39 14.51 9.53
CA GLY A 27 -5.33 13.65 9.03
C GLY A 27 -5.36 13.51 7.52
N LEU A 28 -4.18 13.50 6.92
CA LEU A 28 -3.94 13.08 5.54
C LEU A 28 -2.88 12.00 5.57
N THR A 29 -3.24 10.81 5.06
CA THR A 29 -2.32 9.68 4.92
C THR A 29 -2.28 9.25 3.46
N THR A 30 -1.07 9.00 2.97
CA THR A 30 -0.81 8.44 1.66
C THR A 30 0.19 7.31 1.75
N GLY A 31 0.29 6.49 0.70
CA GLY A 31 1.27 5.43 0.67
C GLY A 31 1.56 4.93 -0.73
N LEU A 32 2.46 3.98 -0.79
CA LEU A 32 2.76 3.20 -1.98
C LEU A 32 2.59 1.72 -1.64
N TRP A 33 1.77 1.05 -2.43
CA TRP A 33 1.58 -0.39 -2.38
C TRP A 33 2.22 -0.95 -3.65
N LEU A 34 3.10 -1.92 -3.50
CA LEU A 34 3.77 -2.61 -4.60
C LEU A 34 3.51 -4.10 -4.47
N ILE A 35 2.99 -4.69 -5.54
CA ILE A 35 2.61 -6.10 -5.61
C ILE A 35 3.32 -6.69 -6.82
N PRO A 36 4.56 -7.17 -6.68
CA PRO A 36 5.22 -7.89 -7.73
C PRO A 36 4.75 -9.35 -7.75
N GLU A 37 4.57 -9.87 -8.95
CA GLU A 37 4.21 -11.24 -9.25
C GLU A 37 5.33 -11.87 -10.08
N PHE A 38 5.93 -12.93 -9.53
CA PHE A 38 7.04 -13.64 -10.14
C PHE A 38 6.63 -15.07 -10.49
N ASN A 39 6.76 -15.42 -11.76
CA ASN A 39 6.68 -16.76 -12.29
C ASN A 39 8.09 -17.38 -12.32
N TYR A 40 8.24 -18.56 -11.74
CA TYR A 40 9.50 -19.29 -11.68
C TYR A 40 9.69 -20.28 -12.85
N ASP A 41 8.63 -20.57 -13.62
CA ASP A 41 8.70 -21.32 -14.87
C ASP A 41 9.30 -20.45 -15.99
N ASP A 42 10.38 -20.93 -16.60
CA ASP A 42 11.11 -20.24 -17.67
C ASP A 42 10.21 -19.87 -18.88
N ALA A 43 9.16 -20.64 -19.15
CA ALA A 43 8.22 -20.33 -20.24
C ALA A 43 7.30 -19.14 -19.93
N LEU A 44 7.02 -18.88 -18.65
CA LEU A 44 6.03 -17.91 -18.16
C LEU A 44 6.66 -16.70 -17.45
N LYS A 45 7.99 -16.63 -17.36
CA LYS A 45 8.73 -15.46 -16.80
C LYS A 45 8.40 -14.13 -17.49
N GLN A 46 7.99 -14.19 -18.75
CA GLN A 46 7.55 -13.04 -19.53
C GLN A 46 6.20 -12.46 -19.05
N ASP A 47 5.44 -13.23 -18.26
CA ASP A 47 4.18 -12.81 -17.65
C ASP A 47 4.36 -12.30 -16.21
N ASN A 48 5.60 -12.00 -15.79
CA ASN A 48 5.84 -11.32 -14.51
C ASN A 48 5.16 -9.94 -14.53
N ALA A 49 4.45 -9.63 -13.45
CA ALA A 49 3.70 -8.38 -13.33
C ALA A 49 4.15 -7.57 -12.11
N LEU A 50 3.94 -6.26 -12.17
CA LEU A 50 4.07 -5.37 -11.02
C LEU A 50 2.83 -4.48 -10.96
N ALA A 51 2.01 -4.69 -9.95
CA ALA A 51 0.89 -3.80 -9.66
C ALA A 51 1.30 -2.77 -8.61
N GLY A 52 0.88 -1.52 -8.82
CA GLY A 52 1.15 -0.39 -7.94
C GLY A 52 -0.12 0.36 -7.58
N PHE A 53 -0.29 0.70 -6.30
CA PHE A 53 -1.42 1.50 -5.83
C PHE A 53 -0.95 2.63 -4.90
N ILE A 54 -1.61 3.79 -5.01
CA ILE A 54 -1.40 4.93 -4.12
C ILE A 54 -2.71 5.16 -3.37
N PRO A 55 -2.89 4.63 -2.16
CA PRO A 55 -4.04 4.97 -1.35
C PRO A 55 -3.93 6.42 -0.85
N LEU A 56 -5.06 7.12 -0.86
CA LEU A 56 -5.22 8.42 -0.22
C LEU A 56 -6.32 8.31 0.83
N THR A 57 -6.02 8.68 2.07
CA THR A 57 -6.96 8.64 3.18
C THR A 57 -7.05 10.01 3.85
N LEU A 58 -8.27 10.51 3.96
CA LEU A 58 -8.62 11.70 4.72
C LEU A 58 -9.31 11.26 6.01
N SER A 59 -8.89 11.79 7.16
CA SER A 59 -9.47 11.45 8.45
C SER A 59 -9.81 12.68 9.27
N ILE A 60 -10.92 12.60 10.00
CA ILE A 60 -11.29 13.56 11.05
C ILE A 60 -11.36 12.78 12.35
N THR A 61 -10.71 13.29 13.40
CA THR A 61 -10.64 12.65 14.71
C THR A 61 -11.09 13.62 15.78
N TYR A 62 -11.91 13.14 16.71
CA TYR A 62 -12.34 13.90 17.89
C TYR A 62 -11.71 13.31 19.16
N ARG A 63 -11.16 14.18 20.00
CA ARG A 63 -10.52 13.91 21.30
C ARG A 63 -11.36 14.58 22.39
N GLN A 64 -11.76 13.79 23.39
CA GLN A 64 -12.41 14.28 24.61
C GLN A 64 -11.39 14.79 25.63
#